data_AF-A0A842ZZE1-F1
#
_entry.id   AF-A0A842ZZE1-F1
#
_cell.length_a   1.000
_cell.length_b   1.000
_cell.length_c   1.000
_cell.angle_alpha   90.00
_cell.angle_beta   90.00
_cell.angle_gamma   90.00
#
_symmetry.space_group_name_H-M   'P 1'
#
loop_
_entity.id
_entity.type
_entity.pdbx_description
1 polymer ?
#
loop_
_entity_poly.entity_id
_entity_poly.type
_entity_poly.pdbx_seq_one_letter_code
_entity_poly.pdbx_strand_id
1 'polypeptide(L)' 'MPKKFVRMCPECNSTDIKPDMSADSYSKGLLNQWQCNTCGHTGLFFPEYTQEDLKKIKEKK' A
#
# COMPACT_ATOMS: atom_id res chain seq x y z
N MET A 1 21.50 8.47 -4.77
CA MET A 1 20.80 7.21 -4.46
C MET A 1 19.31 7.43 -4.72
N PRO A 2 18.59 6.58 -5.47
CA PRO A 2 17.16 6.77 -5.70
C PRO A 2 16.42 6.66 -4.36
N LYS A 3 15.56 7.64 -4.06
CA LYS A 3 14.70 7.61 -2.87
C LYS A 3 13.77 6.40 -2.99
N LYS A 4 13.90 5.42 -2.08
CA LYS A 4 13.02 4.25 -2.04
C LYS A 4 11.73 4.66 -1.35
N PHE A 5 10.67 4.81 -2.14
CA PHE A 5 9.30 4.97 -1.66
C PHE A 5 8.70 3.58 -1.44
N VAL A 6 8.03 3.44 -0.31
CA VAL A 6 7.34 2.20 0.07
C VAL A 6 5.89 2.56 0.30
N ARG A 7 5.00 1.89 -0.42
CA ARG A 7 3.56 1.98 -0.18
C ARG A 7 3.19 1.16 1.03
N MET A 8 2.23 1.66 1.78
CA MET A 8 1.81 1.05 3.02
C MET A 8 0.29 1.03 3.09
N CYS A 9 -0.27 -0.05 3.62
CA CYS A 9 -1.69 -0.18 3.85
C CYS A 9 -2.12 0.83 4.93
N PRO A 10 -3.14 1.66 4.66
CA PRO A 10 -3.60 2.65 5.64
C PRO A 10 -4.31 2.04 6.86
N GLU A 11 -4.73 0.77 6.78
CA GLU A 11 -5.52 0.12 7.84
C GLU A 11 -4.65 -0.69 8.81
N CYS A 12 -3.73 -1.49 8.27
CA CYS A 12 -2.89 -2.38 9.07
C CYS A 12 -1.42 -1.99 9.07
N ASN A 13 -1.06 -0.90 8.38
CA ASN A 13 0.32 -0.42 8.28
C ASN A 13 1.28 -1.44 7.65
N SER A 14 0.77 -2.44 6.92
CA SER A 14 1.60 -3.41 6.21
C SER A 14 2.13 -2.83 4.90
N THR A 15 3.39 -3.11 4.59
CA THR A 15 3.99 -2.77 3.28
C THR A 15 3.74 -3.86 2.23
N ASP A 16 3.08 -4.95 2.61
CA ASP A 16 2.77 -6.07 1.71
C ASP A 16 1.46 -5.79 0.96
N ILE A 17 1.60 -5.11 -0.18
CA ILE A 17 0.51 -4.70 -1.05
C ILE A 17 0.74 -5.16 -2.49
N LYS A 18 -0.33 -5.52 -3.19
CA LYS A 18 -0.30 -5.97 -4.59
C LYS A 18 -1.39 -5.27 -5.39
N PRO A 19 -1.25 -5.14 -6.72
CA PRO A 19 -2.35 -4.68 -7.55
C PRO A 19 -3.52 -5.68 -7.45
N ASP A 20 -4.72 -5.13 -7.30
CA ASP A 20 -5.95 -5.91 -7.20
C ASP A 20 -6.46 -6.25 -8.60
N MET A 21 -6.21 -7.50 -9.02
CA MET A 21 -6.63 -8.02 -10.33
C MET A 21 -7.96 -8.79 -10.25
N SER A 22 -8.76 -8.50 -9.23
CA SER A 22 -10.06 -9.13 -9.04
C SER A 22 -11.02 -8.78 -10.19
N ALA A 23 -11.92 -9.70 -10.52
CA ALA A 23 -12.90 -9.49 -11.59
C ALA A 23 -13.77 -8.24 -11.36
N ASP A 24 -14.14 -7.96 -10.10
CA ASP A 24 -14.87 -6.75 -9.70
C ASP A 24 -14.11 -5.47 -10.09
N SER A 25 -12.81 -5.42 -9.80
CA SER A 25 -11.94 -4.27 -10.06
C SER A 25 -11.73 -4.07 -11.55
N TYR A 26 -11.58 -5.16 -12.31
CA TYR A 26 -11.53 -5.12 -13.77
C TYR A 26 -12.85 -4.60 -14.37
N SER A 27 -14.00 -5.14 -13.94
CA SER A 27 -15.32 -4.73 -14.41
C SER A 27 -15.66 -3.27 -14.08
N LYS A 28 -15.11 -2.72 -13.01
CA LYS A 28 -15.26 -1.31 -12.62
C LYS A 28 -14.20 -0.39 -13.25
N GLY A 29 -13.28 -0.92 -14.05
CA GLY A 29 -12.19 -0.14 -14.66
C GLY A 29 -11.14 0.35 -13.66
N LEU A 30 -11.09 -0.26 -12.47
CA LEU A 30 -10.20 0.12 -11.37
C LEU A 30 -8.83 -0.56 -11.51
N LEU A 31 -8.18 -0.35 -12.67
CA LEU A 31 -6.86 -0.92 -13.00
C LEU A 31 -5.73 -0.49 -12.04
N ASN A 32 -5.96 0.60 -11.30
CA ASN A 32 -5.03 1.13 -10.30
C ASN A 32 -5.43 0.78 -8.86
N GLN A 33 -6.30 -0.22 -8.66
CA GLN A 33 -6.66 -0.68 -7.33
C GLN A 33 -5.54 -1.53 -6.74
N TRP A 34 -5.33 -1.37 -5.45
CA TRP A 34 -4.34 -2.10 -4.67
C TRP A 34 -5.04 -2.88 -3.57
N GLN A 35 -4.52 -4.06 -3.27
CA GLN A 35 -4.96 -4.94 -2.21
C GLN A 35 -3.81 -5.18 -1.24
N CYS A 36 -4.10 -5.03 0.07
CA CYS A 36 -3.19 -5.47 1.11
C CYS A 36 -3.35 -6.99 1.33
N ASN A 37 -2.25 -7.74 1.27
CA ASN A 37 -2.27 -9.17 1.56
C ASN A 37 -2.40 -9.48 3.06
N THR A 38 -2.07 -8.53 3.93
CA THR A 38 -2.06 -8.76 5.38
C THR A 38 -3.46 -8.65 6.00
N CYS A 39 -4.22 -7.60 5.65
CA CYS A 39 -5.57 -7.38 6.19
C CYS A 39 -6.70 -7.56 5.15
N GLY A 40 -6.36 -7.72 3.88
CA GLY A 40 -7.36 -7.84 2.80
C GLY A 40 -7.95 -6.52 2.31
N HIS A 41 -7.56 -5.38 2.88
CA HIS A 41 -8.06 -4.07 2.47
C HIS A 41 -7.75 -3.78 1.00
N THR A 42 -8.77 -3.39 0.23
CA THR A 42 -8.66 -3.01 -1.18
C THR A 42 -9.01 -1.54 -1.37
N GLY A 43 -8.20 -0.79 -2.11
CA GLY A 43 -8.44 0.63 -2.35
C GLY A 43 -7.57 1.21 -3.46
N LEU A 44 -7.98 2.37 -3.98
CA LEU A 44 -7.21 3.09 -5.01
C LEU A 44 -6.08 3.92 -4.41
N PHE A 45 -6.20 4.28 -3.13
CA PHE A 45 -5.27 5.17 -2.46
C PHE A 45 -4.52 4.42 -1.37
N PHE A 46 -3.22 4.23 -1.58
CA PHE A 46 -2.30 3.69 -0.58
C PHE A 46 -1.20 4.73 -0.33
N PRO A 47 -1.02 5.21 0.91
CA PRO A 47 0.00 6.21 1.19
C PRO A 47 1.41 5.70 0.89
N GLU A 48 2.22 6.58 0.32
CA GLU A 48 3.63 6.34 -0.01
C GLU A 48 4.51 7.04 1.02
N TYR A 49 5.36 6.27 1.70
CA TYR A 49 6.33 6.78 2.66
C TYR A 49 7.75 6.61 2.13
N THR A 50 8.65 7.53 2.50
CA THR A 50 10.07 7.28 2.27
C THR A 50 10.60 6.28 3.31
N GLN A 51 11.69 5.57 2.98
CA GLN A 51 12.39 4.77 3.98
C GLN A 51 12.82 5.59 5.22
N GLU A 52 13.06 6.89 5.07
CA GLU A 52 13.43 7.78 6.17
C GLU A 52 12.24 8.02 7.11
N ASP A 53 11.03 8.20 6.56
CA ASP A 53 9.80 8.31 7.33
C ASP A 53 9.49 7.01 8.09
N LEU A 54 9.70 5.85 7.45
CA LEU A 54 9.52 4.55 8.10
C LEU A 54 10.46 4.34 9.30
N LYS A 55 11.71 4.82 9.23
CA LYS A 55 12.65 4.76 10.36
C LYS A 55 12.15 5.61 11.54
N LYS A 56 11.69 6.83 11.27
CA LYS A 56 11.13 7.72 12.30
C LYS A 56 9.89 7.14 12.98
N ILE A 57 9.05 6.42 12.25
CA ILE A 57 7.85 5.76 12.80
C ILE A 57 8.24 4.59 13.71
N LYS A 58 9.29 3.82 13.35
CA LYS A 58 9.78 2.71 14.18
C LYS A 58 10.50 3.17 15.44
N GLU A 59 11.23 4.29 15.41
CA GLU A 59 11.94 4.82 16.59
C GLU A 59 11.01 5.46 17.64
N LYS A 60 9.76 5.78 17.28
CA LYS A 60 8.78 6.37 18.20
C LYS A 60 7.88 5.35 18.92
N LYS A 61 8.08 4.06 18.71
CA LYS A 61 7.28 2.99 19.31
C LYS A 61 8.07 2.28 20.40
#